data_AF-A0AAV8Z2J2-F1
#
_entry.id   AF-A0AAV8Z2J2-F1
#
_cell.length_a   1.000
_cell.length_b   1.000
_cell.length_c   1.000
_cell.angle_alpha   90.00
_cell.angle_beta   90.00
_cell.angle_gamma   90.00
#
_symmetry.space_group_name_H-M   'P 1'
#
loop_
_entity.id
_entity.type
_entity.pdbx_description
1 polymer ?
#
loop_
_entity_poly.entity_id
_entity_poly.type
_entity_poly.pdbx_seq_one_letter_code
_entity_poly.pdbx_strand_id
1 'polypeptide(L)' 'MSTAQHAPVKQVRLDEFGHWPSWAEKQIRCKYPSCKGYTQTICEKCGVALCYSKKRNCFKEFHVQK' A
#
# COMPACT_ATOMS: atom_id res chain seq x y z
N MET A 1 0.83 22.95 -1.69
CA MET A 1 0.15 22.18 -0.63
C MET A 1 0.83 20.82 -0.51
N SER A 2 1.61 20.60 0.55
CA SER A 2 2.33 19.34 0.77
C SER A 2 1.33 18.26 1.19
N THR A 3 0.93 17.40 0.25
CA THR A 3 0.11 16.22 0.57
C THR A 3 1.02 15.14 1.12
N ALA A 4 1.39 15.27 2.40
CA ALA A 4 1.84 14.11 3.16
C ALA A 4 0.71 13.07 3.08
N GLN A 5 0.92 12.03 2.27
CA GLN A 5 -0.04 10.94 2.07
C GLN A 5 -0.23 10.23 3.42
N HIS A 6 -1.23 10.67 4.17
CA HIS A 6 -1.69 10.01 5.37
C HIS A 6 -2.38 8.72 4.93
N ALA A 7 -2.00 7.61 5.53
CA ALA A 7 -2.68 6.34 5.29
C ALA A 7 -4.18 6.48 5.64
N PRO A 8 -5.09 5.87 4.85
CA PRO A 8 -6.51 5.84 5.19
C PRO A 8 -6.76 5.23 6.57
N VAL A 9 -7.92 5.53 7.14
CA VAL A 9 -8.33 4.98 8.45
C VAL A 9 -8.39 3.45 8.43
N LYS A 10 -8.16 2.82 9.60
CA LYS A 10 -8.08 1.35 9.72
C LYS A 10 -9.30 0.63 9.12
N GLN A 11 -10.50 1.17 9.30
CA GLN A 11 -11.72 0.55 8.77
C GLN A 11 -11.70 0.45 7.24
N VAL A 12 -11.23 1.49 6.55
CA VAL A 12 -11.19 1.52 5.07
C VAL A 12 -10.10 0.59 4.53
N ARG A 13 -8.92 0.52 5.18
CA ARG A 13 -7.87 -0.40 4.72
C ARG A 13 -8.19 -1.88 4.98
N LEU A 14 -9.02 -2.19 5.99
CA LEU A 14 -9.32 -3.56 6.44
C LEU A 14 -10.68 -4.10 5.98
N ASP A 15 -11.42 -3.36 5.15
CA ASP A 15 -12.75 -3.79 4.70
C ASP A 15 -12.74 -4.86 3.61
N GLU A 16 -11.55 -5.35 3.22
CA GLU A 16 -11.29 -6.43 2.25
C GLU A 16 -11.93 -6.23 0.86
N PHE A 17 -12.54 -5.08 0.57
CA PHE A 17 -13.30 -4.83 -0.65
C PHE A 17 -12.66 -3.71 -1.49
N GLY A 18 -12.42 -3.98 -2.78
CA GLY A 18 -12.01 -2.96 -3.75
C GLY A 18 -10.56 -2.46 -3.61
N HIS A 19 -9.66 -3.25 -3.00
CA HIS A 19 -8.23 -2.92 -2.91
C HIS A 19 -7.45 -3.52 -4.08
N TRP A 20 -7.57 -2.92 -5.26
CA TRP A 20 -6.89 -3.39 -6.47
C TRP A 20 -5.47 -2.83 -6.58
N PRO A 21 -4.48 -3.64 -7.02
CA PRO A 21 -3.15 -3.16 -7.30
C PRO A 21 -3.10 -2.44 -8.65
N SER A 22 -2.56 -1.22 -8.66
CA SER A 22 -2.18 -0.46 -9.86
C SER A 22 -0.68 -0.22 -9.90
N TRP A 23 -0.17 0.19 -11.06
CA TRP A 23 1.26 0.41 -11.29
C TRP A 23 1.59 1.90 -11.31
N ALA A 24 2.57 2.30 -10.51
CA ALA A 24 3.14 3.63 -10.49
C ALA A 24 4.23 3.77 -11.55
N GLU A 25 4.31 4.94 -12.19
CA GLU A 25 5.37 5.24 -13.16
C GLU A 25 6.78 5.13 -12.56
N LYS A 26 6.94 5.58 -11.32
CA LYS A 26 8.22 5.58 -10.59
C LYS A 26 8.18 4.66 -9.39
N GLN A 27 9.34 4.15 -8.98
CA GLN A 27 9.44 3.41 -7.73
C GLN A 27 9.24 4.35 -6.52
N ILE A 28 8.39 3.93 -5.59
CA ILE A 28 8.05 4.67 -4.37
C ILE A 28 8.41 3.79 -3.17
N ARG A 29 8.80 4.41 -2.05
CA ARG A 29 9.05 3.68 -0.79
C ARG A 29 7.75 3.02 -0.31
N CYS A 30 7.83 1.74 0.02
CA CYS A 30 6.74 0.99 0.64
C CYS A 30 6.30 1.68 1.94
N LYS A 31 4.99 1.84 2.11
CA LYS A 31 4.39 2.50 3.28
C LYS A 31 4.05 1.55 4.42
N TYR A 32 4.37 0.26 4.28
CA TYR A 32 4.21 -0.70 5.37
C TYR A 32 5.24 -0.43 6.48
N PRO A 33 4.84 -0.31 7.77
CA PRO A 33 5.68 0.23 8.84
C PRO A 33 7.07 -0.41 9.01
N SER A 34 7.19 -1.73 8.83
CA SER A 34 8.45 -2.47 8.98
C SER A 34 9.21 -2.68 7.65
N CYS A 35 8.70 -2.15 6.54
CA CYS A 35 9.30 -2.36 5.22
C CYS A 35 10.10 -1.14 4.76
N LYS A 36 11.36 -1.36 4.38
CA LYS A 36 12.25 -0.34 3.81
C LYS A 36 12.40 -0.43 2.29
N GLY A 37 11.60 -1.29 1.65
CA GLY A 37 11.68 -1.56 0.22
C GLY A 37 11.08 -0.46 -0.65
N TYR A 38 11.37 -0.55 -1.95
CA TYR A 38 10.72 0.24 -3.00
C TYR A 38 9.75 -0.65 -3.79
N THR A 39 8.70 -0.04 -4.33
CA THR A 39 7.68 -0.73 -5.12
C THR A 39 7.06 0.23 -6.13
N GLN A 40 6.46 -0.33 -7.19
CA GLN A 40 5.58 0.40 -8.09
C GLN A 40 4.12 0.02 -7.87
N THR A 41 3.82 -0.88 -6.93
CA THR A 41 2.44 -1.29 -6.68
C THR A 41 1.77 -0.30 -5.73
N ILE A 42 0.64 0.26 -6.17
CA ILE A 42 -0.21 1.15 -5.40
C ILE A 42 -1.58 0.49 -5.21
N CYS A 43 -2.20 0.64 -4.05
CA CYS A 43 -3.62 0.29 -3.87
C CYS A 43 -4.48 1.44 -4.43
N GLU A 44 -5.33 1.17 -5.43
CA GLU A 44 -6.16 2.20 -6.07
C GLU A 44 -7.09 2.91 -5.08
N LYS A 45 -7.70 2.15 -4.17
CA LYS A 45 -8.62 2.68 -3.17
C LYS A 45 -7.93 3.48 -2.07
N CYS A 46 -6.77 3.00 -1.62
CA CYS A 46 -6.07 3.60 -0.48
C CYS A 46 -5.01 4.63 -0.88
N GLY A 47 -4.58 4.65 -2.15
CA GLY A 47 -3.50 5.51 -2.64
C GLY A 47 -2.12 5.21 -2.04
N VAL A 48 -1.95 4.05 -1.38
CA VAL A 48 -0.70 3.69 -0.68
C VAL A 48 0.15 2.74 -1.52
N ALA A 49 1.46 3.01 -1.57
CA ALA A 49 2.43 2.15 -2.22
C ALA A 49 2.86 1.01 -1.28
N LEU A 50 2.65 -0.24 -1.69
CA LEU A 50 2.91 -1.43 -0.87
C LEU A 50 3.58 -2.52 -1.71
N CYS A 51 4.63 -3.15 -1.17
CA CYS A 51 5.32 -4.21 -1.89
C CYS A 51 4.37 -5.38 -2.23
N TYR A 52 4.37 -5.76 -3.50
CA TYR A 52 3.75 -6.97 -4.00
C TYR A 52 4.74 -7.74 -4.89
N SER A 53 5.35 -8.78 -4.34
CA SER A 53 6.40 -9.57 -4.99
C SER A 53 6.47 -10.98 -4.40
N LYS A 54 7.16 -11.92 -5.06
CA LYS A 54 7.37 -13.28 -4.52
C LYS A 54 8.03 -13.31 -3.14
N LYS A 55 8.89 -12.33 -2.82
CA LYS A 55 9.64 -12.28 -1.55
C LYS A 55 8.91 -11.53 -0.43
N ARG A 56 7.97 -10.64 -0.78
CA ARG A 56 7.30 -9.72 0.16
C ARG A 56 5.90 -9.39 -0.35
N ASN A 57 4.89 -9.55 0.50
CA ASN A 57 3.51 -9.24 0.20
C ASN A 57 2.90 -8.28 1.25
N CYS A 58 3.54 -7.12 1.39
CA CYS A 58 3.06 -6.04 2.25
C CYS A 58 1.67 -5.54 1.82
N PHE A 59 1.31 -5.70 0.54
CA PHE A 59 -0.02 -5.36 0.04
C PHE A 59 -1.09 -6.17 0.78
N LYS A 60 -0.97 -7.50 0.83
CA LYS A 60 -1.92 -8.34 1.56
C LYS A 60 -1.89 -7.98 3.06
N GLU A 61 -0.72 -8.03 3.69
CA GLU A 61 -0.59 -7.78 5.13
C GLU A 61 -1.24 -6.45 5.58
N PHE A 62 -1.06 -5.37 4.83
CA PHE A 62 -1.64 -4.07 5.15
C PHE A 62 -3.18 -4.04 5.14
N HIS A 63 -3.82 -4.86 4.28
CA HIS A 63 -5.27 -4.87 4.11
C HIS A 63 -5.98 -5.99 4.87
N VAL A 64 -5.26 -7.00 5.39
CA VAL A 64 -5.86 -8.09 6.18
C VAL A 64 -5.35 -8.20 7.62
N GLN A 65 -4.20 -7.61 7.97
CA GLN A 65 -3.66 -7.69 9.33
C GLN A 65 -3.83 -6.35 10.10
N LYS A 66 -4.30 -6.45 11.35
CA LYS A 66 -4.70 -5.31 12.22
C LYS A 66 -3.54 -4.45 12.70
#